data_AF-A0A1S1Y6L2-F1
#
_entry.id   AF-A0A1S1Y6L2-F1
#
_cell.length_a   1.000
_cell.length_b   1.000
_cell.length_c   1.000
_cell.angle_alpha   90.00
_cell.angle_beta   90.00
_cell.angle_gamma   90.00
#
_symmetry.space_group_name_H-M   'P 1'
#
loop_
_entity.id
_entity.type
_entity.pdbx_description
1 polymer ?
#
loop_
_entity_poly.entity_id
_entity_poly.type
_entity_poly.pdbx_seq_one_letter_code
_entity_poly.pdbx_strand_id
1 'polypeptide(L)'
;MPKSTFIPNADHDFLAWFDHFLANLKPEHGVADADLAALTAANADFHDKSRLAGNAAALAKQATADKSDSRKASENLIRAEVRRIKARANYTDGIGAQLGIDSSSRAGDLSTANPKLSGNDQTGGVVVLSFVKHRSDGVNLYCQRDIDTDWVLLGRATVSPFVDRRPLLTPGKPELRRYTAVFMSKDQEVGQYSQELVVNCAP
;
A
#
# COMPACT_ATOMS: atom_id res chain seq x y z
N MET A 1 1.87 -19.21 44.11
CA MET A 1 1.88 -18.58 42.78
C MET A 1 0.77 -17.55 42.73
N PRO A 2 0.99 -16.32 42.25
CA PRO A 2 -0.11 -15.38 42.03
C PRO A 2 -1.06 -15.97 40.97
N LYS A 3 -2.37 -15.84 41.20
CA LYS A 3 -3.36 -16.28 40.21
C LYS A 3 -3.29 -15.33 39.01
N SER A 4 -3.30 -15.88 37.80
CA SER A 4 -3.26 -15.07 36.58
C SER A 4 -4.60 -14.35 36.37
N THR A 5 -4.56 -13.07 36.05
CA THR A 5 -5.74 -12.31 35.64
C THR A 5 -5.98 -12.53 34.15
N PHE A 6 -7.19 -12.96 33.77
CA PHE A 6 -7.58 -13.15 32.38
C PHE A 6 -8.39 -11.95 31.88
N ILE A 7 -7.97 -11.38 30.75
CA ILE A 7 -8.69 -10.34 30.00
C ILE A 7 -8.47 -10.64 28.50
N PRO A 8 -9.53 -10.75 27.68
CA PRO A 8 -9.37 -10.93 26.24
C PRO A 8 -8.64 -9.76 25.57
N ASN A 9 -7.82 -10.05 24.55
CA ASN A 9 -7.01 -9.04 23.86
C ASN A 9 -7.76 -8.27 22.77
N ALA A 10 -8.73 -8.92 22.10
CA ALA A 10 -9.48 -8.29 21.03
C ALA A 10 -10.69 -7.54 21.59
N ASP A 11 -10.91 -6.29 21.14
CA ASP A 11 -11.98 -5.42 21.65
C ASP A 11 -13.37 -6.06 21.59
N HIS A 12 -13.68 -6.76 20.50
CA HIS A 12 -14.94 -7.51 20.35
C HIS A 12 -15.10 -8.58 21.45
N ASP A 13 -14.03 -9.36 21.68
CA ASP A 13 -14.05 -10.46 22.64
C ASP A 13 -14.05 -9.92 24.08
N PHE A 14 -13.37 -8.79 24.32
CA PHE A 14 -13.38 -8.10 25.60
C PHE A 14 -14.77 -7.53 25.92
N LEU A 15 -15.45 -6.92 24.94
CA LEU A 15 -16.83 -6.43 25.08
C LEU A 15 -17.78 -7.54 25.52
N ALA A 16 -17.83 -8.62 24.75
CA ALA A 16 -18.68 -9.77 25.03
C ALA A 16 -18.35 -10.42 26.38
N TRP A 17 -17.06 -10.52 26.70
CA TRP A 17 -16.61 -11.02 27.99
C TRP A 17 -17.00 -10.10 29.15
N PHE A 18 -16.88 -8.78 28.99
CA PHE A 18 -17.18 -7.81 30.05
C PHE A 18 -18.69 -7.78 30.35
N ASP A 19 -19.52 -7.87 29.31
CA ASP A 19 -20.98 -8.04 29.45
C ASP A 19 -21.32 -9.31 30.23
N HIS A 20 -20.71 -10.43 29.84
CA HIS A 20 -20.90 -11.71 30.54
C HIS A 20 -20.36 -11.66 31.98
N PHE A 21 -19.23 -10.99 32.22
CA PHE A 21 -18.64 -10.84 33.54
C PHE A 21 -19.59 -10.08 34.48
N LEU A 22 -20.10 -8.92 34.06
CA LEU A 22 -21.07 -8.13 34.84
C LEU A 22 -22.36 -8.91 35.11
N ALA A 23 -22.89 -9.62 34.11
CA ALA A 23 -24.10 -10.41 34.25
C ALA A 23 -24.00 -11.55 35.27
N ASN A 24 -22.78 -12.04 35.55
CA ASN A 24 -22.53 -13.14 36.47
C ASN A 24 -22.01 -12.70 37.84
N LEU A 25 -21.80 -11.40 38.08
CA LEU A 25 -21.44 -10.90 39.41
C LEU A 25 -22.59 -11.13 40.40
N LYS A 26 -22.28 -11.72 41.56
CA LYS A 26 -23.22 -12.01 42.64
C LYS A 26 -22.74 -11.38 43.95
N PRO A 27 -23.66 -11.07 44.89
CA PRO A 27 -23.30 -10.55 46.21
C PRO A 27 -22.27 -11.42 46.95
N GLU A 28 -22.32 -12.73 46.74
CA GLU A 28 -21.41 -13.72 47.32
C GLU A 28 -19.93 -13.50 46.91
N HIS A 29 -19.67 -12.76 45.83
CA HIS A 29 -18.31 -12.42 45.38
C HIS A 29 -17.71 -11.22 46.13
N GLY A 30 -18.47 -10.56 47.02
CA GLY A 30 -17.96 -9.51 47.90
C GLY A 30 -17.56 -8.20 47.19
N VAL A 31 -18.13 -7.93 46.01
CA VAL A 31 -17.90 -6.68 45.27
C VAL A 31 -18.66 -5.55 45.97
N ALA A 32 -17.99 -4.43 46.26
CA ALA A 32 -18.64 -3.27 46.85
C ALA A 32 -19.55 -2.57 45.82
N ASP A 33 -20.64 -1.95 46.28
CA ASP A 33 -21.59 -1.26 45.40
C ASP A 33 -20.93 -0.15 44.55
N ALA A 34 -19.94 0.54 45.12
CA ALA A 34 -19.17 1.56 44.42
C ALA A 34 -18.34 0.97 43.26
N ASP A 35 -17.75 -0.21 43.45
CA ASP A 35 -16.97 -0.90 42.42
C ASP A 35 -17.87 -1.44 41.32
N LEU A 36 -19.03 -2.00 41.67
CA LEU A 36 -20.03 -2.47 40.71
C LEU A 36 -20.53 -1.31 39.84
N ALA A 37 -20.80 -0.15 40.44
CA ALA A 37 -21.20 1.05 39.70
C ALA A 37 -20.10 1.53 38.75
N ALA A 38 -18.83 1.53 39.20
CA ALA A 38 -17.70 1.90 38.36
C ALA A 38 -17.49 0.94 37.17
N LEU A 39 -17.61 -0.37 37.40
CA LEU A 39 -17.50 -1.38 36.35
C LEU A 39 -18.64 -1.26 35.32
N THR A 40 -19.86 -1.03 35.78
CA THR A 40 -21.02 -0.82 34.90
C THR A 40 -20.84 0.44 34.04
N ALA A 41 -20.36 1.53 34.63
CA ALA A 41 -20.06 2.75 33.87
C ALA A 41 -18.94 2.56 32.84
N ALA A 42 -17.88 1.83 33.20
CA ALA A 42 -16.78 1.51 32.28
C ALA A 42 -17.23 0.64 31.11
N ASN A 43 -18.09 -0.37 31.36
CA ASN A 43 -18.66 -1.20 30.32
C ASN A 43 -19.52 -0.36 29.34
N ALA A 44 -20.38 0.52 29.87
CA ALA A 44 -21.21 1.40 29.06
C ALA A 44 -20.38 2.38 28.20
N ASP A 45 -19.34 3.00 28.77
CA ASP A 45 -18.44 3.87 28.01
C ASP A 45 -17.74 3.10 26.88
N PHE A 46 -17.24 1.88 27.16
CA PHE A 46 -16.56 1.09 26.14
C PHE A 46 -17.48 0.66 24.98
N HIS A 47 -18.74 0.30 25.27
CA HIS A 47 -19.77 0.09 24.23
C HIS A 47 -19.93 1.33 23.34
N ASP A 48 -20.07 2.51 23.96
CA ASP A 48 -20.27 3.76 23.23
C ASP A 48 -19.07 4.13 22.36
N LYS A 49 -17.85 4.01 22.88
CA LYS A 49 -16.63 4.27 22.11
C LYS A 49 -16.44 3.29 20.97
N SER A 50 -16.73 2.01 21.19
CA SER A 50 -16.65 0.98 20.15
C SER A 50 -17.61 1.26 19.00
N ARG A 51 -18.86 1.63 19.32
CA ARG A 51 -19.85 2.05 18.33
C ARG A 51 -19.42 3.30 17.57
N LEU A 52 -18.93 4.32 18.26
CA LEU A 52 -18.46 5.56 17.63
C LEU A 52 -17.28 5.32 16.69
N ALA A 53 -16.32 4.47 17.09
CA ALA A 53 -15.20 4.09 16.24
C ALA A 53 -15.66 3.36 14.97
N GLY A 54 -16.60 2.41 15.09
CA GLY A 54 -17.22 1.73 13.95
C GLY A 54 -17.91 2.70 12.99
N ASN A 55 -18.68 3.64 13.52
CA ASN A 55 -19.35 4.68 12.71
C ASN A 55 -18.35 5.58 11.99
N ALA A 56 -17.27 6.00 12.68
CA ALA A 56 -16.22 6.82 12.08
C ALA A 56 -15.49 6.09 10.94
N ALA A 57 -15.18 4.80 11.12
CA ALA A 57 -14.58 3.97 10.08
C ALA A 57 -15.50 3.82 8.85
N ALA A 58 -16.80 3.59 9.08
CA ALA A 58 -17.79 3.52 8.02
C ALA A 58 -17.91 4.85 7.26
N LEU A 59 -17.94 5.97 7.97
CA LEU A 59 -17.99 7.31 7.38
C LEU A 59 -16.73 7.63 6.56
N ALA A 60 -15.54 7.28 7.05
CA ALA A 60 -14.29 7.47 6.33
C ALA A 60 -14.25 6.65 5.02
N LYS A 61 -14.74 5.40 5.06
CA LYS A 61 -14.87 4.55 3.87
C LYS A 61 -15.84 5.17 2.86
N GLN A 62 -17.00 5.64 3.33
CA GLN A 62 -18.00 6.30 2.48
C GLN A 62 -17.45 7.57 1.84
N ALA A 63 -16.83 8.47 2.62
CA ALA A 63 -16.24 9.71 2.12
C ALA A 63 -15.17 9.45 1.04
N THR A 64 -14.41 8.35 1.17
CA THR A 64 -13.43 7.94 0.16
C THR A 64 -14.11 7.50 -1.13
N ALA A 65 -15.19 6.72 -1.04
CA ALA A 65 -16.00 6.30 -2.18
C ALA A 65 -16.63 7.51 -2.89
N ASP A 66 -17.28 8.41 -2.13
CA ASP A 66 -17.93 9.61 -2.65
C ASP A 66 -16.94 10.53 -3.37
N LYS A 67 -15.75 10.74 -2.79
CA LYS A 67 -14.68 11.50 -3.44
C LYS A 67 -14.25 10.87 -4.76
N SER A 68 -14.07 9.54 -4.78
CA SER A 68 -13.72 8.80 -5.99
C SER A 68 -14.78 8.95 -7.07
N ASP A 69 -16.06 8.85 -6.72
CA ASP A 69 -17.16 8.93 -7.69
C ASP A 69 -17.36 10.37 -8.20
N SER A 70 -17.24 11.37 -7.32
CA SER A 70 -17.19 12.78 -7.70
C SER A 70 -16.05 13.07 -8.68
N ARG A 71 -14.87 12.48 -8.44
CA ARG A 71 -13.74 12.60 -9.35
C ARG A 71 -14.03 11.98 -10.72
N LYS A 72 -14.59 10.76 -10.77
CA LYS A 72 -14.97 10.10 -12.04
C LYS A 72 -15.99 10.94 -12.82
N ALA A 73 -17.03 11.44 -12.14
CA ALA A 73 -18.05 12.28 -12.76
C ALA A 73 -17.44 13.55 -13.37
N SER A 74 -16.57 14.22 -12.61
CA SER A 74 -15.85 15.41 -13.06
C SER A 74 -14.94 15.13 -14.26
N GLU A 75 -14.19 14.02 -14.23
CA GLU A 75 -13.34 13.62 -15.36
C GLU A 75 -14.14 13.38 -16.65
N ASN A 76 -15.33 12.77 -16.55
CA ASN A 76 -16.19 12.54 -17.71
C ASN A 76 -16.66 13.87 -18.33
N LEU A 77 -17.09 14.82 -17.50
CA LEU A 77 -17.49 16.16 -17.97
C LEU A 77 -16.31 16.90 -18.62
N ILE A 78 -15.15 16.90 -17.96
CA ILE A 78 -13.94 17.55 -18.47
C ILE A 78 -13.53 16.93 -19.81
N ARG A 79 -13.48 15.59 -19.91
CA ARG A 79 -13.10 14.92 -21.16
C ARG A 79 -14.06 15.23 -22.30
N ALA A 80 -15.37 15.29 -22.02
CA ALA A 80 -16.36 15.66 -23.02
C ALA A 80 -16.12 17.09 -23.54
N GLU A 81 -15.85 18.05 -22.65
CA GLU A 81 -15.62 19.43 -23.04
C GLU A 81 -14.28 19.63 -23.76
N VAL A 82 -13.21 18.96 -23.30
CA VAL A 82 -11.91 18.96 -23.98
C VAL A 82 -12.04 18.49 -25.43
N ARG A 83 -12.82 17.42 -25.69
CA ARG A 83 -13.08 16.95 -27.06
C ARG A 83 -13.79 18.00 -27.89
N ARG A 84 -14.78 18.69 -27.34
CA ARG A 84 -15.50 19.77 -28.03
C ARG A 84 -14.59 20.96 -28.34
N ILE A 85 -13.74 21.36 -27.39
CA ILE A 85 -12.77 22.45 -27.58
C ILE A 85 -11.82 22.11 -28.72
N LYS A 86 -11.24 20.92 -28.74
CA LYS A 86 -10.31 20.47 -29.78
C LYS A 86 -10.96 20.33 -31.16
N ALA A 87 -12.27 20.13 -31.23
CA ALA A 87 -13.01 20.01 -32.49
C ALA A 87 -13.35 21.38 -33.13
N ARG A 88 -13.09 22.52 -32.46
CA ARG A 88 -13.41 23.84 -33.01
C ARG A 88 -12.39 24.26 -34.07
N ALA A 89 -12.86 24.92 -35.14
CA ALA A 89 -12.01 25.35 -36.26
C ALA A 89 -10.90 26.34 -35.87
N ASN A 90 -11.07 27.07 -34.76
CA ASN A 90 -10.09 28.01 -34.24
C ASN A 90 -9.19 27.42 -33.13
N TYR A 91 -9.27 26.12 -32.88
CA TYR A 91 -8.35 25.47 -31.94
C TYR A 91 -6.92 25.55 -32.47
N THR A 92 -5.98 25.91 -31.59
CA THR A 92 -4.54 25.92 -31.88
C THR A 92 -3.79 25.23 -30.75
N ASP A 93 -2.59 24.73 -31.03
CA ASP A 93 -1.72 24.13 -30.03
C ASP A 93 -1.41 25.11 -28.87
N GLY A 94 -1.36 26.41 -29.16
CA GLY A 94 -1.20 27.45 -28.14
C GLY A 94 -2.37 27.50 -27.15
N ILE A 95 -3.62 27.36 -27.64
CA ILE A 95 -4.81 27.28 -26.78
C ILE A 95 -4.78 26.00 -25.94
N GLY A 96 -4.41 24.87 -26.55
CA GLY A 96 -4.32 23.59 -25.84
C GLY A 96 -3.23 23.55 -24.75
N ALA A 97 -2.09 24.17 -25.03
CA ALA A 97 -1.00 24.36 -24.06
C ALA A 97 -1.43 25.25 -22.89
N GLN A 98 -2.06 26.40 -23.18
CA GLN A 98 -2.56 27.33 -22.14
C GLN A 98 -3.59 26.67 -21.22
N LEU A 99 -4.46 25.82 -21.77
CA LEU A 99 -5.48 25.08 -21.01
C LEU A 99 -4.92 23.81 -20.33
N GLY A 100 -3.71 23.38 -20.65
CA GLY A 100 -3.11 22.15 -20.11
C GLY A 100 -3.83 20.86 -20.56
N ILE A 101 -4.48 20.90 -21.72
CA ILE A 101 -5.29 19.79 -22.27
C ILE A 101 -4.57 19.00 -23.37
N ASP A 102 -3.36 19.42 -23.72
CA ASP A 102 -2.46 18.69 -24.61
C ASP A 102 -1.51 17.79 -23.81
N SER A 103 -1.45 16.52 -24.21
CA SER A 103 -0.60 15.51 -23.58
C SER A 103 0.89 15.80 -23.76
N SER A 104 1.26 16.66 -24.72
CA SER A 104 2.65 17.08 -24.95
C SER A 104 3.20 17.97 -23.84
N SER A 105 2.35 18.69 -23.09
CA SER A 105 2.81 19.54 -21.96
C SER A 105 2.82 18.80 -20.61
N ARG A 106 2.32 17.55 -20.56
CA ARG A 106 2.17 16.77 -19.31
C ARG A 106 2.51 15.29 -19.46
N ALA A 107 3.33 14.93 -20.43
CA ALA A 107 4.18 13.77 -20.29
C ALA A 107 5.36 14.23 -19.43
N GLY A 108 5.40 13.81 -18.16
CA GLY A 108 6.69 13.80 -17.48
C GLY A 108 7.58 12.91 -18.33
N ASP A 109 8.59 13.49 -18.96
CA ASP A 109 9.42 12.79 -19.91
C ASP A 109 10.07 11.60 -19.22
N LEU A 110 9.58 10.39 -19.51
CA LEU A 110 10.13 9.17 -18.94
C LEU A 110 11.57 8.97 -19.39
N SER A 111 12.04 9.62 -20.47
CA SER A 111 13.42 9.51 -20.97
C SER A 111 14.48 9.92 -19.95
N THR A 112 14.11 10.73 -18.96
CA THR A 112 15.02 11.18 -17.88
C THR A 112 14.64 10.65 -16.50
N ALA A 113 13.51 9.94 -16.37
CA ALA A 113 13.03 9.43 -15.10
C ALA A 113 13.62 8.03 -14.81
N ASN A 114 13.70 7.67 -13.53
CA ASN A 114 14.06 6.32 -13.09
C ASN A 114 13.03 5.73 -12.11
N PRO A 115 12.86 4.40 -12.07
CA PRO A 115 12.03 3.75 -11.07
C PRO A 115 12.62 3.92 -9.66
N LYS A 116 11.74 4.05 -8.66
CA LYS A 116 12.14 3.88 -7.26
C LYS A 116 11.94 2.42 -6.86
N LEU A 117 13.04 1.75 -6.55
CA LEU A 117 13.09 0.34 -6.19
C LEU A 117 13.37 0.19 -4.69
N SER A 118 12.64 -0.68 -4.02
CA SER A 118 12.95 -1.15 -2.66
C SER A 118 12.84 -2.67 -2.59
N GLY A 119 13.51 -3.29 -1.63
CA GLY A 119 13.54 -4.76 -1.53
C GLY A 119 13.71 -5.23 -0.10
N ASN A 120 13.02 -6.31 0.21
CA ASN A 120 13.10 -6.99 1.50
C ASN A 120 13.50 -8.45 1.29
N ASP A 121 14.51 -8.88 2.02
CA ASP A 121 14.84 -10.31 2.15
C ASP A 121 13.72 -11.02 2.93
N GLN A 122 13.32 -12.19 2.45
CA GLN A 122 12.37 -13.09 3.10
C GLN A 122 13.04 -14.38 3.56
N THR A 123 14.38 -14.43 3.60
CA THR A 123 15.23 -15.61 3.90
C THR A 123 15.17 -16.68 2.80
N GLY A 124 16.11 -17.63 2.83
CA GLY A 124 16.19 -18.71 1.83
C GLY A 124 16.50 -18.23 0.41
N GLY A 125 17.03 -17.02 0.25
CA GLY A 125 17.31 -16.40 -1.05
C GLY A 125 16.08 -15.79 -1.75
N VAL A 126 14.93 -15.69 -1.07
CA VAL A 126 13.73 -15.05 -1.61
C VAL A 126 13.76 -13.55 -1.34
N VAL A 127 13.68 -12.72 -2.39
CA VAL A 127 13.66 -11.26 -2.26
C VAL A 127 12.38 -10.69 -2.87
N VAL A 128 11.66 -9.88 -2.11
CA VAL A 128 10.45 -9.18 -2.56
C VAL A 128 10.81 -7.75 -2.93
N LEU A 129 10.71 -7.42 -4.21
CA LEU A 129 11.03 -6.12 -4.80
C LEU A 129 9.76 -5.31 -5.04
N SER A 130 9.68 -4.12 -4.45
CA SER A 130 8.59 -3.18 -4.65
C SER A 130 9.04 -2.01 -5.51
N PHE A 131 8.15 -1.55 -6.40
CA PHE A 131 8.44 -0.43 -7.30
C PHE A 131 7.21 0.41 -7.62
N VAL A 132 7.44 1.68 -7.96
CA VAL A 132 6.41 2.58 -8.48
C VAL A 132 6.60 2.72 -9.98
N LYS A 133 5.60 2.30 -10.78
CA LYS A 133 5.66 2.39 -12.25
C LYS A 133 5.22 3.73 -12.83
N HIS A 134 4.66 4.64 -12.02
CA HIS A 134 4.07 5.90 -12.46
C HIS A 134 3.12 5.71 -13.66
N ARG A 135 3.43 6.32 -14.82
CA ARG A 135 2.65 6.24 -16.07
C ARG A 135 3.21 5.24 -17.08
N SER A 136 4.29 4.54 -16.74
CA SER A 136 4.83 3.45 -17.57
C SER A 136 3.97 2.19 -17.46
N ASP A 137 4.11 1.28 -18.42
CA ASP A 137 3.36 0.03 -18.44
C ASP A 137 3.85 -0.94 -17.34
N GLY A 138 5.14 -0.85 -17.00
CA GLY A 138 5.81 -1.63 -15.98
C GLY A 138 7.30 -1.29 -15.87
N VAL A 139 8.07 -2.20 -15.30
CA VAL A 139 9.54 -2.12 -15.26
C VAL A 139 10.18 -3.41 -15.77
N ASN A 140 11.37 -3.31 -16.33
CA ASN A 140 12.28 -4.44 -16.46
C ASN A 140 13.20 -4.46 -15.23
N LEU A 141 13.30 -5.61 -14.57
CA LEU A 141 14.10 -5.79 -13.36
C LEU A 141 15.35 -6.61 -13.67
N TYR A 142 16.48 -6.12 -13.20
CA TYR A 142 17.79 -6.74 -13.36
C TYR A 142 18.39 -7.07 -12.00
N CYS A 143 19.16 -8.15 -11.95
CA CYS A 143 19.95 -8.51 -10.79
C CYS A 143 21.34 -8.97 -11.19
N GLN A 144 22.31 -8.58 -10.38
CA GLN A 144 23.68 -9.10 -10.42
C GLN A 144 24.02 -9.72 -9.07
N ARG A 145 24.45 -10.98 -9.09
CA ARG A 145 25.01 -11.70 -7.94
C ARG A 145 26.53 -11.76 -8.06
N ASP A 146 27.21 -12.24 -7.03
CA ASP A 146 28.68 -12.26 -7.01
C ASP A 146 29.34 -13.08 -8.14
N ILE A 147 28.64 -14.08 -8.67
CA ILE A 147 29.13 -14.87 -9.82
C ILE A 147 28.85 -14.21 -11.18
N ASP A 148 27.97 -13.21 -11.21
CA ASP A 148 27.47 -12.62 -12.44
C ASP A 148 28.42 -11.49 -12.86
N THR A 149 29.02 -11.59 -14.06
CA THR A 149 29.87 -10.53 -14.62
C THR A 149 29.04 -9.33 -15.08
N ASP A 150 27.82 -9.58 -15.55
CA ASP A 150 26.88 -8.58 -16.08
C ASP A 150 25.53 -8.61 -15.34
N TRP A 151 24.73 -7.57 -15.53
CA TRP A 151 23.35 -7.52 -15.05
C TRP A 151 22.47 -8.55 -15.78
N VAL A 152 21.80 -9.42 -15.03
CA VAL A 152 20.89 -10.44 -15.56
C VAL A 152 19.45 -9.96 -15.47
N LEU A 153 18.72 -9.96 -16.59
CA LEU A 153 17.29 -9.67 -16.60
C LEU A 153 16.52 -10.75 -15.81
N LEU A 154 15.86 -10.36 -14.73
CA LEU A 154 14.95 -11.21 -13.97
C LEU A 154 13.60 -11.36 -14.65
N GLY A 155 13.12 -10.26 -15.23
CA GLY A 155 11.85 -10.25 -15.94
C GLY A 155 11.20 -8.89 -16.03
N ARG A 156 10.07 -8.89 -16.74
CA ARG A 156 9.18 -7.74 -16.92
C ARG A 156 8.07 -7.80 -15.88
N ALA A 157 7.97 -6.75 -15.07
CA ALA A 157 6.97 -6.63 -14.02
C ALA A 157 6.01 -5.48 -14.32
N THR A 158 4.75 -5.80 -14.62
CA THR A 158 3.67 -4.82 -14.85
C THR A 158 2.91 -4.46 -13.56
N VAL A 159 3.13 -5.24 -12.49
CA VAL A 159 2.52 -5.11 -11.16
C VAL A 159 3.61 -5.29 -10.10
N SER A 160 3.55 -4.47 -9.05
CA SER A 160 4.39 -4.59 -7.86
C SER A 160 3.64 -5.36 -6.76
N PRO A 161 4.30 -6.22 -5.97
CA PRO A 161 5.74 -6.51 -5.98
C PRO A 161 6.15 -7.59 -7.00
N PHE A 162 7.43 -7.62 -7.35
CA PHE A 162 8.09 -8.74 -8.03
C PHE A 162 8.83 -9.60 -6.99
N VAL A 163 8.80 -10.93 -7.14
CA VAL A 163 9.46 -11.84 -6.20
C VAL A 163 10.58 -12.59 -6.92
N ASP A 164 11.83 -12.29 -6.57
CA ASP A 164 12.98 -13.12 -6.97
C ASP A 164 13.01 -14.36 -6.08
N ARG A 165 12.79 -15.53 -6.69
CA ARG A 165 12.73 -16.84 -6.01
C ARG A 165 13.96 -17.69 -6.28
N ARG A 166 15.02 -17.15 -6.88
CA ARG A 166 16.23 -17.92 -7.16
C ARG A 166 16.87 -18.33 -5.83
N PRO A 167 17.28 -19.60 -5.67
CA PRO A 167 17.95 -20.05 -4.45
C PRO A 167 19.31 -19.35 -4.28
N LEU A 168 19.83 -19.37 -3.06
CA LEU A 168 21.20 -18.94 -2.76
C LEU A 168 22.22 -19.72 -3.62
N LEU A 169 23.28 -19.05 -4.04
CA LEU A 169 24.36 -19.64 -4.84
C LEU A 169 25.05 -20.79 -4.11
N THR A 170 25.23 -20.65 -2.80
CA THR A 170 25.71 -21.72 -1.92
C THR A 170 24.69 -21.92 -0.80
N PRO A 171 24.09 -23.12 -0.66
CA PRO A 171 23.16 -23.41 0.41
C PRO A 171 23.74 -23.09 1.79
N GLY A 172 22.96 -22.40 2.63
CA GLY A 172 23.35 -22.07 4.00
C GLY A 172 24.35 -20.91 4.14
N LYS A 173 24.78 -20.27 3.04
CA LYS A 173 25.66 -19.10 3.08
C LYS A 173 24.92 -17.84 2.60
N PRO A 174 25.03 -16.70 3.31
CA PRO A 174 24.48 -15.45 2.84
C PRO A 174 25.15 -15.00 1.54
N GLU A 175 24.43 -14.26 0.71
CA GLU A 175 24.95 -13.65 -0.51
C GLU A 175 24.42 -12.24 -0.72
N LEU A 176 25.20 -11.40 -1.39
CA LEU A 176 24.75 -10.08 -1.81
C LEU A 176 24.10 -10.15 -3.19
N ARG A 177 22.93 -9.52 -3.32
CA ARG A 177 22.27 -9.31 -4.61
C ARG A 177 22.11 -7.83 -4.86
N ARG A 178 22.65 -7.37 -5.99
CA ARG A 178 22.46 -6.02 -6.51
C ARG A 178 21.26 -6.04 -7.45
N TYR A 179 20.37 -5.06 -7.34
CA TYR A 179 19.18 -4.92 -8.16
C TYR A 179 19.11 -3.52 -8.79
N THR A 180 18.63 -3.47 -10.03
CA THR A 180 18.23 -2.22 -10.68
C THR A 180 16.98 -2.45 -11.53
N ALA A 181 16.26 -1.38 -11.81
CA ALA A 181 15.06 -1.39 -12.63
C ALA A 181 15.07 -0.24 -13.64
N VAL A 182 14.48 -0.45 -14.81
CA VAL A 182 14.20 0.63 -15.78
C VAL A 182 12.74 0.58 -16.19
N PHE A 183 12.14 1.74 -16.47
CA PHE A 183 10.73 1.77 -16.91
C PHE A 183 10.57 1.09 -18.26
N MET A 184 9.37 0.57 -18.49
CA MET A 184 8.98 -0.04 -19.75
C MET A 184 7.69 0.61 -20.26
N SER A 185 7.68 1.02 -21.52
CA SER A 185 6.49 1.47 -22.23
C SER A 185 6.46 0.89 -23.63
N LYS A 186 5.32 0.33 -24.04
CA LYS A 186 5.15 -0.34 -25.34
C LYS A 186 6.26 -1.36 -25.61
N ASP A 187 6.58 -2.16 -24.59
CA ASP A 187 7.61 -3.20 -24.60
C ASP A 187 9.06 -2.72 -24.76
N GLN A 188 9.30 -1.40 -24.79
CA GLN A 188 10.63 -0.80 -24.85
C GLN A 188 11.03 -0.21 -23.50
N GLU A 189 12.32 -0.32 -23.18
CA GLU A 189 12.88 0.36 -22.01
C GLU A 189 12.96 1.86 -22.27
N VAL A 190 12.54 2.63 -21.27
CA VAL A 190 12.54 4.10 -21.32
C VAL A 190 13.10 4.66 -20.03
N GLY A 191 13.87 5.73 -20.16
CA GLY A 191 14.43 6.42 -19.00
C GLY A 191 15.76 5.87 -18.55
N GLN A 192 16.05 6.14 -17.29
CA GLN A 192 17.28 5.76 -16.62
C GLN A 192 17.04 4.56 -15.70
N TYR A 193 18.10 3.79 -15.49
CA TYR A 193 18.13 2.78 -14.44
C TYR A 193 17.91 3.41 -13.07
N SER A 194 17.24 2.67 -12.17
CA SER A 194 17.12 3.04 -10.77
C SER A 194 18.49 3.09 -10.13
N GLN A 195 18.56 3.77 -8.98
CA GLN A 195 19.69 3.55 -8.07
C GLN A 195 19.82 2.05 -7.78
N GLU A 196 21.06 1.61 -7.63
CA GLU A 196 21.36 0.24 -7.24
C GLU A 196 20.82 -0.02 -5.84
N LEU A 197 20.04 -1.09 -5.71
CA LEU A 197 19.58 -1.62 -4.44
C LEU A 197 20.40 -2.86 -4.11
N VAL A 198 21.08 -2.85 -2.98
CA VAL A 198 21.83 -4.01 -2.47
C VAL A 198 21.02 -4.69 -1.38
N VAL A 199 20.77 -5.99 -1.52
CA VAL A 199 20.10 -6.81 -0.51
C VAL A 199 21.04 -7.92 -0.07
N ASN A 200 21.25 -8.03 1.24
CA ASN A 200 21.91 -9.18 1.84
C ASN A 200 20.87 -10.29 2.05
N CYS A 201 20.98 -11.38 1.31
CA CYS A 201 20.05 -12.50 1.38
C CYS A 201 20.54 -13.48 2.45
N ALA A 202 19.78 -13.62 3.53
CA ALA A 202 20.08 -14.56 4.60
C ALA A 202 19.72 -16.01 4.21
N PRO A 203 20.44 -17.01 4.76
CA PRO A 203 20.09 -18.42 4.70
C PRO A 203 18.64 -18.73 5.08
#